data_AF-H2XMW4-F1
#
_entry.id   AF-H2XMW4-F1
#
_cell.length_a   1.000
_cell.length_b   1.000
_cell.length_c   1.000
_cell.angle_alpha   90.00
_cell.angle_beta   90.00
_cell.angle_gamma   90.00
#
_symmetry.space_group_name_H-M   'P 1'
#
loop_
_entity.id
_entity.type
_entity.pdbx_description
1 polymer ?
#
loop_
_entity_poly.entity_id
_entity_poly.type
_entity_poly.pdbx_seq_one_letter_code
_entity_poly.pdbx_strand_id
1 'polypeptide(L)'
;MQSYLQKFEMKSFDNLLNIMIALLNAHAYLTLKQSLLEPFSKVLTMLIPSSHFSVVTFHELCTTTNKIFNKDRDKLFITRLAIAKLIASLKLSCSISECNLLLLLQFVLLDSGSSVNPRTMFHFLSMKVLSKSKGPSYAMECMKGHLSDCLDILSDEQFLTKIADKLNNHTNCCTLDMSCTDSGRSHIKLAIAQIVAGMLCQKTLNSSFPWLFQPPSTMQYGLKEYNDCVTHIKRLSWILLGTLSHLGLQQFPERTLWQPVPFETGPNLSNILQVIFAGYLEHNKVKNL
;
A
#
# COMPACT_ATOMS: atom_id res chain seq x y z
N MET A 1 22.27 24.24 3.04
CA MET A 1 21.14 25.13 2.73
C MET A 1 19.89 24.34 2.30
N GLN A 2 20.00 23.34 1.41
CA GLN A 2 18.90 22.41 1.04
C GLN A 2 18.23 21.71 2.23
N SER A 3 19.00 21.18 3.19
CA SER A 3 18.44 20.50 4.39
C SER A 3 17.64 21.43 5.31
N TYR A 4 17.92 22.74 5.31
CA TYR A 4 17.18 23.73 6.11
C TYR A 4 15.88 24.15 5.43
N LEU A 5 15.89 24.34 4.10
CA LEU A 5 14.69 24.60 3.31
C LEU A 5 13.72 23.42 3.38
N GLN A 6 14.22 22.19 3.33
CA GLN A 6 13.41 20.98 3.42
C GLN A 6 12.80 20.78 4.82
N LYS A 7 13.54 21.09 5.89
CA LYS A 7 12.99 21.16 7.26
C LYS A 7 11.94 22.26 7.42
N PHE A 8 12.08 23.37 6.68
CA PHE A 8 11.11 24.46 6.67
C PHE A 8 9.83 24.07 5.92
N GLU A 9 9.95 23.39 4.78
CA GLU A 9 8.83 22.83 4.01
C GLU A 9 8.09 21.71 4.76
N MET A 10 8.81 20.82 5.45
CA MET A 10 8.18 19.81 6.32
C MET A 10 7.36 20.46 7.43
N LYS A 11 7.93 21.47 8.11
CA LYS A 11 7.24 22.19 9.17
C LYS A 11 6.04 22.98 8.65
N SER A 12 6.13 23.57 7.46
CA SER A 12 5.03 24.35 6.91
C SER A 12 3.82 23.49 6.55
N PHE A 13 4.03 22.30 5.97
CA PHE A 13 2.91 21.41 5.66
C PHE A 13 2.33 20.74 6.92
N ASP A 14 3.15 20.30 7.87
CA ASP A 14 2.66 19.79 9.15
C ASP A 14 1.89 20.86 9.95
N ASN A 15 2.34 22.11 9.92
CA ASN A 15 1.60 23.22 10.53
C ASN A 15 0.24 23.43 9.87
N LEU A 16 0.16 23.33 8.55
CA LEU A 16 -1.11 23.41 7.83
C LEU A 16 -2.06 22.27 8.23
N LEU A 17 -1.56 21.04 8.32
CA LEU A 17 -2.34 19.89 8.79
C LEU A 17 -2.87 20.13 10.21
N ASN A 18 -2.03 20.67 11.11
CA ASN A 18 -2.45 21.03 12.47
C ASN A 18 -3.53 22.13 12.49
N ILE A 19 -3.43 23.13 11.60
CA ILE A 19 -4.46 24.16 11.45
C ILE A 19 -5.77 23.52 10.95
N MET A 20 -5.72 22.61 9.98
CA MET A 20 -6.90 21.89 9.48
C MET A 20 -7.56 21.06 10.59
N ILE A 21 -6.76 20.37 11.42
CA ILE A 21 -7.26 19.64 12.60
C ILE A 21 -7.91 20.58 13.60
N ALA A 22 -7.27 21.70 13.93
CA ALA A 22 -7.80 22.70 14.85
C ALA A 22 -9.12 23.30 14.34
N LEU A 23 -9.20 23.61 13.04
CA LEU A 23 -10.41 24.10 12.39
C LEU A 23 -11.54 23.07 12.47
N LEU A 24 -11.26 21.79 12.17
CA LEU A 24 -12.26 20.72 12.28
C LEU A 24 -12.79 20.59 13.71
N ASN A 25 -11.90 20.59 14.71
CA ASN A 25 -12.29 20.51 16.11
C ASN A 25 -13.08 21.73 16.58
N ALA A 26 -12.71 22.94 16.15
CA ALA A 26 -13.45 24.17 16.46
C ALA A 26 -14.84 24.19 15.80
N HIS A 27 -14.93 23.69 14.56
CA HIS A 27 -16.18 23.66 13.80
C HIS A 27 -17.02 22.40 14.09
N ALA A 28 -16.60 21.55 15.04
CA ALA A 28 -17.33 20.36 15.48
C ALA A 28 -18.74 20.66 16.03
N TYR A 29 -19.11 21.94 16.22
CA TYR A 29 -20.43 22.36 16.72
C TYR A 29 -21.18 23.32 15.78
N LEU A 30 -20.62 23.67 14.62
CA LEU A 30 -21.21 24.64 13.68
C LEU A 30 -21.87 23.95 12.47
N THR A 31 -22.84 24.62 11.85
CA THR A 31 -23.58 24.17 10.65
C THR A 31 -22.74 24.17 9.36
N LEU A 32 -21.56 24.83 9.36
CA LEU A 32 -20.66 24.99 8.21
C LEU A 32 -19.65 23.83 7.99
N LYS A 33 -19.77 22.71 8.70
CA LYS A 33 -18.79 21.60 8.63
C LYS A 33 -18.54 21.07 7.21
N GLN A 34 -19.57 21.04 6.36
CA GLN A 34 -19.48 20.43 5.03
C GLN A 34 -18.69 21.28 4.02
N SER A 35 -18.65 22.61 4.18
CA SER A 35 -17.96 23.50 3.24
C SER A 35 -16.44 23.50 3.39
N LEU A 36 -15.89 22.89 4.45
CA LEU A 36 -14.44 22.84 4.71
C LEU A 36 -13.74 21.66 4.01
N LEU A 37 -14.46 20.58 3.72
CA LEU A 37 -13.86 19.38 3.13
C LEU A 37 -13.34 19.62 1.71
N GLU A 38 -14.09 20.34 0.89
CA GLU A 38 -13.70 20.65 -0.49
C GLU A 38 -12.41 21.49 -0.59
N PRO A 39 -12.26 22.64 0.11
CA PRO A 39 -11.01 23.40 0.07
C PRO A 39 -9.85 22.61 0.66
N PHE A 40 -10.09 21.82 1.72
CA PHE A 40 -9.07 20.94 2.28
C PHE A 40 -8.58 19.92 1.27
N SER A 41 -9.49 19.31 0.51
CA SER A 41 -9.13 18.36 -0.54
C SER A 41 -8.30 18.99 -1.66
N LYS A 42 -8.65 20.19 -2.12
CA LYS A 42 -7.87 20.90 -3.16
C LYS A 42 -6.43 21.16 -2.69
N VAL A 43 -6.28 21.64 -1.46
CA VAL A 43 -4.98 21.93 -0.85
C VAL A 43 -4.15 20.65 -0.68
N LEU A 44 -4.74 19.59 -0.11
CA LEU A 44 -4.05 18.30 0.06
C LEU A 44 -3.67 17.65 -1.28
N THR A 45 -4.52 17.77 -2.30
CA THR A 45 -4.25 17.25 -3.65
C THR A 45 -2.98 17.85 -4.24
N MET A 46 -2.71 19.13 -3.97
CA MET A 46 -1.52 19.83 -4.43
C MET A 46 -0.27 19.55 -3.59
N LEU A 47 -0.45 19.41 -2.27
CA LEU A 47 0.65 19.32 -1.31
C LEU A 47 1.16 17.89 -1.11
N ILE A 48 0.29 16.87 -1.14
CA ILE A 48 0.70 15.47 -0.95
C ILE A 48 1.79 15.03 -1.94
N PRO A 49 1.72 15.37 -3.25
CA PRO A 49 2.75 14.94 -4.19
C PRO A 49 4.09 15.68 -4.03
N SER A 50 4.04 16.94 -3.59
CA SER A 50 5.13 17.91 -3.72
C SER A 50 5.84 18.24 -2.40
N SER A 51 5.14 18.12 -1.28
CA SER A 51 5.65 18.51 0.05
C SER A 51 5.68 17.33 0.99
N HIS A 52 6.70 17.26 1.84
CA HIS A 52 6.83 16.20 2.84
C HIS A 52 5.91 16.46 4.04
N PHE A 53 5.25 15.42 4.52
CA PHE A 53 4.37 15.48 5.71
C PHE A 53 4.70 14.39 6.71
N SER A 54 4.31 14.64 7.96
CA SER A 54 4.26 13.59 8.97
C SER A 54 3.02 12.71 8.76
N VAL A 55 3.23 11.40 8.61
CA VAL A 55 2.12 10.43 8.60
C VAL A 55 1.33 10.48 9.92
N VAL A 56 1.96 10.92 11.01
CA VAL A 56 1.30 11.06 12.32
C VAL A 56 0.24 12.15 12.29
N THR A 57 0.59 13.35 11.82
CA THR A 57 -0.34 14.49 11.72
C THR A 57 -1.42 14.21 10.68
N PHE A 58 -1.05 13.58 9.57
CA PHE A 58 -2.01 13.20 8.53
C PHE A 58 -3.02 12.14 9.00
N HIS A 59 -2.57 11.14 9.75
CA HIS A 59 -3.45 10.15 10.36
C HIS A 59 -4.38 10.79 11.40
N GLU A 60 -3.88 11.73 12.21
CA GLU A 60 -4.70 12.50 13.14
C GLU A 60 -5.78 13.32 12.42
N LEU A 61 -5.47 13.93 11.27
CA LEU A 61 -6.45 14.62 10.44
C LEU A 61 -7.55 13.68 9.93
N CYS A 62 -7.18 12.50 9.42
CA CYS A 62 -8.14 11.52 8.92
C CYS A 62 -9.04 10.99 10.03
N THR A 63 -8.48 10.64 11.20
CA THR A 63 -9.25 10.16 12.36
C THR A 63 -10.15 11.24 12.97
N THR A 64 -9.71 12.50 12.95
CA THR A 64 -10.52 13.65 13.39
C THR A 64 -11.72 13.85 12.46
N THR A 65 -11.50 13.79 11.14
CA THR A 65 -12.57 13.80 10.13
C THR A 65 -13.55 12.65 10.36
N ASN A 66 -13.02 11.44 10.64
CA ASN A 66 -13.84 10.27 10.90
C ASN A 66 -14.78 10.41 12.11
N LYS A 67 -14.41 11.24 13.10
CA LYS A 67 -15.19 11.45 14.32
C LYS A 67 -16.22 12.56 14.19
N ILE A 68 -15.92 13.59 13.40
CA ILE A 68 -16.75 14.81 13.32
C ILE A 68 -17.93 14.63 12.37
N PHE A 69 -17.78 13.80 11.34
CA PHE A 69 -18.80 13.57 10.32
C PHE A 69 -19.49 12.23 10.50
N ASN A 70 -20.82 12.24 10.43
CA ASN A 70 -21.65 11.03 10.60
C ASN A 70 -21.93 10.30 9.28
N LYS A 71 -21.94 11.01 8.15
CA LYS A 71 -22.18 10.41 6.83
C LYS A 71 -20.89 9.80 6.30
N ASP A 72 -20.91 8.53 5.90
CA ASP A 72 -19.71 7.81 5.41
C ASP A 72 -18.99 8.53 4.26
N ARG A 73 -19.75 9.19 3.39
CA ARG A 73 -19.20 10.00 2.29
C ARG A 73 -18.27 11.10 2.79
N ASP A 74 -18.69 11.80 3.84
CA ASP A 74 -17.99 12.97 4.38
C ASP A 74 -16.92 12.51 5.40
N LYS A 75 -17.23 11.46 6.18
CA LYS A 75 -16.35 10.80 7.15
C LYS A 75 -15.02 10.39 6.52
N LEU A 76 -15.09 9.60 5.44
CA LEU A 76 -13.93 9.04 4.77
C LEU A 76 -13.39 9.92 3.64
N PHE A 77 -13.84 11.18 3.53
CA PHE A 77 -13.52 12.02 2.37
C PHE A 77 -12.01 12.25 2.21
N ILE A 78 -11.33 12.64 3.29
CA ILE A 78 -9.88 12.86 3.29
C ILE A 78 -9.11 11.53 3.13
N THR A 79 -9.56 10.47 3.80
CA THR A 79 -8.96 9.13 3.64
C THR A 79 -9.03 8.66 2.19
N ARG A 80 -10.20 8.75 1.54
CA ARG A 80 -10.40 8.37 0.13
C ARG A 80 -9.57 9.23 -0.82
N LEU A 81 -9.38 10.51 -0.52
CA LEU A 81 -8.48 11.37 -1.29
C LEU A 81 -7.04 10.85 -1.26
N ALA A 82 -6.54 10.47 -0.09
CA ALA A 82 -5.20 9.91 0.08
C ALA A 82 -5.04 8.60 -0.70
N ILE A 83 -6.03 7.71 -0.60
CA ILE A 83 -6.06 6.45 -1.35
C ILE A 83 -6.12 6.69 -2.86
N ALA A 84 -6.96 7.62 -3.33
CA ALA A 84 -7.02 7.94 -4.75
C ALA A 84 -5.67 8.43 -5.28
N LYS A 85 -4.93 9.22 -4.50
CA LYS A 85 -3.57 9.64 -4.85
C LYS A 85 -2.55 8.51 -4.82
N LEU A 86 -2.63 7.63 -3.84
CA LEU A 86 -1.79 6.43 -3.78
C LEU A 86 -2.03 5.51 -4.99
N ILE A 87 -3.28 5.23 -5.34
CA ILE A 87 -3.60 4.39 -6.51
C ILE A 87 -3.16 5.09 -7.80
N ALA A 88 -3.36 6.40 -7.92
CA ALA A 88 -2.90 7.15 -9.08
C ALA A 88 -1.38 7.08 -9.26
N SER A 89 -0.60 7.18 -8.17
CA SER A 89 0.86 7.04 -8.25
C SER A 89 1.30 5.61 -8.52
N LEU A 90 0.64 4.62 -7.94
CA LEU A 90 0.88 3.20 -8.20
C LEU A 90 0.59 2.81 -9.65
N LYS A 91 -0.46 3.37 -10.25
CA LYS A 91 -0.77 3.24 -11.69
C LYS A 91 0.14 4.11 -12.58
N LEU A 92 1.14 4.76 -12.00
CA LEU A 92 2.05 5.67 -12.68
C LEU A 92 1.33 6.87 -13.34
N SER A 93 0.09 7.16 -12.99
CA SER A 93 -0.69 8.27 -13.57
C SER A 93 -0.40 9.62 -12.92
N CYS A 94 0.21 9.61 -11.73
CA CYS A 94 0.59 10.80 -10.98
C CYS A 94 2.04 10.68 -10.50
N SER A 95 2.82 11.75 -10.64
CA SER A 95 4.17 11.80 -10.09
C SER A 95 4.14 12.19 -8.61
N ILE A 96 4.83 11.42 -7.78
CA ILE A 96 4.98 11.64 -6.34
C ILE A 96 6.42 11.31 -5.97
N SER A 97 6.97 11.95 -4.93
CA SER A 97 8.29 11.59 -4.42
C SER A 97 8.28 10.17 -3.80
N GLU A 98 9.42 9.47 -3.85
CA GLU A 98 9.56 8.13 -3.29
C GLU A 98 9.20 8.10 -1.80
N CYS A 99 9.67 9.11 -1.06
CA CYS A 99 9.40 9.28 0.35
C CYS A 99 7.89 9.39 0.62
N ASN A 100 7.18 10.25 -0.13
CA ASN A 100 5.75 10.44 0.07
C ASN A 100 4.93 9.21 -0.35
N LEU A 101 5.37 8.47 -1.37
CA LEU A 101 4.75 7.20 -1.75
C LEU A 101 4.87 6.17 -0.61
N LEU A 102 6.06 6.02 -0.03
CA LEU A 102 6.28 5.15 1.12
C LEU A 102 5.49 5.59 2.35
N LEU A 103 5.37 6.91 2.60
CA LEU A 103 4.55 7.45 3.68
C LEU A 103 3.05 7.14 3.49
N LEU A 104 2.53 7.22 2.26
CA LEU A 104 1.14 6.84 1.96
C LEU A 104 0.90 5.33 2.11
N LEU A 105 1.86 4.50 1.68
CA LEU A 105 1.79 3.04 1.89
C LEU A 105 1.82 2.71 3.39
N GLN A 106 2.71 3.37 4.15
CA GLN A 106 2.77 3.25 5.60
C GLN A 106 1.44 3.68 6.24
N PHE A 107 0.84 4.78 5.79
CA PHE A 107 -0.45 5.25 6.29
C PHE A 107 -1.55 4.17 6.20
N VAL A 108 -1.62 3.43 5.09
CA VAL A 108 -2.57 2.30 4.95
C VAL A 108 -2.26 1.17 5.94
N LEU A 109 -0.97 0.83 6.10
CA LEU A 109 -0.53 -0.27 6.95
C LEU A 109 -0.70 0.01 8.45
N LEU A 110 -0.74 1.27 8.86
CA LEU A 110 -1.02 1.66 10.24
C LEU A 110 -2.37 1.15 10.74
N ASP A 111 -3.39 1.11 9.87
CA ASP A 111 -4.71 0.59 10.25
C ASP A 111 -4.65 -0.90 10.63
N SER A 112 -3.74 -1.67 10.02
CA SER A 112 -3.48 -3.06 10.40
C SER A 112 -2.55 -3.22 11.60
N GLY A 113 -1.78 -2.18 11.96
CA GLY A 113 -0.74 -2.26 12.98
C GLY A 113 0.60 -2.75 12.46
N SER A 114 0.82 -2.65 11.14
CA SER A 114 2.04 -3.08 10.46
C SER A 114 2.94 -1.90 10.06
N SER A 115 4.20 -2.20 9.79
CA SER A 115 5.20 -1.27 9.26
C SER A 115 5.76 -1.78 7.93
N VAL A 116 6.15 -0.86 7.05
CA VAL A 116 6.84 -1.17 5.79
C VAL A 116 8.26 -1.71 6.05
N ASN A 117 8.89 -1.32 7.17
CA ASN A 117 10.25 -1.75 7.51
C ASN A 117 10.52 -1.62 9.05
N PRO A 118 11.19 -2.60 9.69
CA PRO A 118 11.55 -2.55 11.12
C PRO A 118 12.72 -1.60 11.43
N ARG A 119 13.65 -1.41 10.50
CA ARG A 119 14.94 -0.74 10.71
C ARG A 119 14.92 0.77 10.42
N THR A 120 13.80 1.32 9.95
CA THR A 120 13.69 2.72 9.53
C THR A 120 12.74 3.55 10.38
N MET A 121 12.85 4.87 10.26
CA MET A 121 12.04 5.90 10.92
C MET A 121 10.53 5.60 10.95
N PHE A 122 10.00 4.86 9.96
CA PHE A 122 8.61 4.40 9.87
C PHE A 122 8.16 3.56 11.07
N HIS A 123 9.04 2.75 11.68
CA HIS A 123 8.73 2.00 12.90
C HIS A 123 8.45 2.95 14.08
N PHE A 124 9.31 3.96 14.27
CA PHE A 124 9.13 4.99 15.30
C PHE A 124 7.90 5.87 15.04
N LEU A 125 7.64 6.22 13.78
CA LEU A 125 6.43 6.95 13.40
C LEU A 125 5.18 6.14 13.72
N SER A 126 5.16 4.84 13.42
CA SER A 126 4.03 3.95 13.70
C SER A 126 3.71 3.87 15.20
N MET A 127 4.74 3.68 16.04
CA MET A 127 4.58 3.73 17.50
C MET A 127 4.01 5.07 17.98
N LYS A 128 4.48 6.18 17.40
CA LYS A 128 4.01 7.52 17.74
C LYS A 128 2.56 7.76 17.30
N VAL A 129 2.16 7.26 16.12
CA VAL A 129 0.76 7.31 15.66
C VAL A 129 -0.12 6.53 16.61
N LEU A 130 0.21 5.28 16.88
CA LEU A 130 -0.63 4.41 17.70
C LEU A 130 -0.78 4.93 19.14
N SER A 131 0.26 5.58 19.69
CA SER A 131 0.16 6.21 21.02
C SER A 131 -0.71 7.49 21.07
N LYS A 132 -0.87 8.20 19.94
CA LYS A 132 -1.63 9.46 19.87
C LYS A 132 -3.01 9.31 19.25
N SER A 133 -3.21 8.32 18.38
CA SER A 133 -4.42 8.23 17.57
C SER A 133 -5.62 7.85 18.43
N LYS A 134 -6.73 8.55 18.25
CA LYS A 134 -7.97 8.31 18.98
C LYS A 134 -8.92 7.33 18.25
N GLY A 135 -8.45 6.57 17.27
CA GLY A 135 -9.27 5.63 16.48
C GLY A 135 -8.67 5.28 15.11
N PRO A 136 -9.30 4.37 14.34
CA PRO A 136 -8.81 3.94 13.03
C PRO A 136 -9.06 4.98 11.92
N SER A 137 -8.19 5.01 10.93
CA SER A 137 -8.33 5.89 9.75
C SER A 137 -9.26 5.32 8.67
N TYR A 138 -9.45 3.99 8.67
CA TYR A 138 -10.20 3.21 7.67
C TYR A 138 -9.61 3.31 6.25
N ALA A 139 -8.32 3.64 6.13
CA ALA A 139 -7.54 3.58 4.91
C ALA A 139 -7.49 2.17 4.31
N MET A 140 -7.33 1.13 5.15
CA MET A 140 -7.31 -0.26 4.68
C MET A 140 -8.67 -0.67 4.07
N GLU A 141 -9.79 -0.23 4.66
CA GLU A 141 -11.13 -0.46 4.10
C GLU A 141 -11.30 0.23 2.74
N CYS A 142 -10.79 1.46 2.59
CA CYS A 142 -10.84 2.19 1.32
C CYS A 142 -9.99 1.53 0.23
N MET A 143 -8.92 0.82 0.59
CA MET A 143 -8.07 0.08 -0.37
C MET A 143 -8.75 -1.18 -0.94
N LYS A 144 -9.76 -1.76 -0.27
CA LYS A 144 -10.42 -3.02 -0.71
C LYS A 144 -11.03 -2.94 -2.11
N GLY A 145 -11.44 -1.76 -2.55
CA GLY A 145 -11.95 -1.51 -3.90
C GLY A 145 -10.89 -1.58 -5.00
N HIS A 146 -9.60 -1.54 -4.63
CA HIS A 146 -8.45 -1.50 -5.53
C HIS A 146 -7.60 -2.78 -5.49
N LEU A 147 -8.14 -3.87 -4.93
CA LEU A 147 -7.43 -5.16 -4.81
C LEU A 147 -6.91 -5.67 -6.16
N SER A 148 -7.72 -5.59 -7.22
CA SER A 148 -7.33 -6.03 -8.58
C SER A 148 -6.12 -5.25 -9.08
N ASP A 149 -6.15 -3.92 -8.95
CA ASP A 149 -5.07 -3.02 -9.36
C ASP A 149 -3.76 -3.40 -8.63
N CYS A 150 -3.83 -3.66 -7.32
CA CYS A 150 -2.66 -4.07 -6.54
C CYS A 150 -2.14 -5.46 -6.94
N LEU A 151 -3.02 -6.42 -7.24
CA LEU A 151 -2.60 -7.75 -7.70
C LEU A 151 -1.90 -7.69 -9.06
N ASP A 152 -2.39 -6.85 -9.98
CA ASP A 152 -1.76 -6.67 -11.28
C ASP A 152 -0.36 -6.04 -11.14
N ILE A 153 -0.22 -5.06 -10.25
CA ILE A 153 1.08 -4.46 -9.91
C ILE A 153 2.06 -5.50 -9.32
N LEU A 154 1.60 -6.37 -8.42
CA LEU A 154 2.46 -7.41 -7.83
C LEU A 154 2.99 -8.38 -8.89
N SER A 155 2.22 -8.58 -9.95
CA SER A 155 2.55 -9.47 -11.07
C SER A 155 3.54 -8.87 -12.05
N ASP A 156 3.56 -7.54 -12.17
CA ASP A 156 4.43 -6.85 -13.11
C ASP A 156 5.88 -6.89 -12.61
N GLU A 157 6.73 -7.59 -13.36
CA GLU A 157 8.17 -7.72 -13.11
C GLU A 157 8.92 -6.41 -13.36
N GLN A 158 8.43 -5.63 -14.32
CA GLN A 158 9.01 -4.35 -14.72
C GLN A 158 8.42 -3.19 -13.91
N PHE A 159 7.58 -3.47 -12.91
CA PHE A 159 6.98 -2.42 -12.09
C PHE A 159 8.05 -1.60 -11.36
N LEU A 160 9.03 -2.26 -10.75
CA LEU A 160 10.07 -1.58 -9.98
C LEU A 160 10.98 -0.73 -10.87
N THR A 161 11.23 -1.16 -12.11
CA THR A 161 12.00 -0.39 -13.09
C THR A 161 11.21 0.81 -13.58
N LYS A 162 9.93 0.61 -13.98
CA LYS A 162 9.03 1.71 -14.37
C LYS A 162 8.84 2.76 -13.28
N ILE A 163 8.70 2.32 -12.02
CA ILE A 163 8.62 3.23 -10.87
C ILE A 163 9.93 3.98 -10.70
N ALA A 164 11.08 3.31 -10.78
CA ALA A 164 12.37 3.94 -10.65
C ALA A 164 12.54 5.07 -11.68
N ASP A 165 12.18 4.82 -12.94
CA ASP A 165 12.26 5.82 -14.02
C ASP A 165 11.38 7.04 -13.73
N LYS A 166 10.16 6.85 -13.21
CA LYS A 166 9.28 7.96 -12.85
C LYS A 166 9.74 8.74 -11.63
N LEU A 167 10.34 8.06 -10.64
CA LEU A 167 10.84 8.69 -9.42
C LEU A 167 12.13 9.47 -9.68
N ASN A 168 13.03 8.95 -10.52
CA ASN A 168 14.30 9.60 -10.89
C ASN A 168 14.10 10.92 -11.64
N ASN A 169 13.00 11.07 -12.39
CA ASN A 169 12.64 12.31 -13.07
C ASN A 169 12.23 13.44 -12.10
N HIS A 170 11.95 13.13 -10.83
CA HIS A 170 11.74 14.09 -9.75
C HIS A 170 13.00 14.18 -8.89
N THR A 171 14.04 14.80 -9.44
CA THR A 171 15.29 15.09 -8.72
C THR A 171 15.07 16.16 -7.65
N ASN A 172 14.43 15.79 -6.55
CA ASN A 172 14.51 16.45 -5.25
C ASN A 172 14.34 15.38 -4.17
N CYS A 173 15.14 14.30 -4.25
CA CYS A 173 15.12 13.29 -3.21
C CYS A 173 16.09 13.68 -2.08
N CYS A 174 15.53 13.94 -0.90
CA CYS A 174 16.28 14.03 0.35
C CYS A 174 17.09 12.76 0.60
N THR A 175 18.30 12.94 1.12
CA THR A 175 19.06 11.98 1.91
C THR A 175 18.32 11.70 3.22
N LEU A 176 17.37 10.76 3.20
CA LEU A 176 16.86 10.10 4.40
C LEU A 176 17.54 8.73 4.52
N ASP A 177 18.88 8.67 4.49
CA ASP A 177 19.76 7.48 4.60
C ASP A 177 19.37 6.19 3.82
N MET A 178 18.33 6.26 2.99
CA MET A 178 17.65 5.12 2.34
C MET A 178 17.08 5.47 0.97
N SER A 179 17.04 6.75 0.61
CA SER A 179 16.79 7.19 -0.75
C SER A 179 17.99 6.84 -1.61
N CYS A 180 17.74 6.24 -2.78
CA CYS A 180 18.74 5.85 -3.77
C CYS A 180 19.49 4.52 -3.52
N THR A 181 18.92 3.55 -2.80
CA THR A 181 19.40 2.16 -2.87
C THR A 181 18.30 1.23 -3.38
N ASP A 182 18.66 0.14 -4.07
CA ASP A 182 17.71 -0.89 -4.54
C ASP A 182 16.76 -1.39 -3.42
N SER A 183 17.17 -1.22 -2.14
CA SER A 183 16.36 -1.54 -0.96
C SER A 183 15.07 -0.72 -0.86
N GLY A 184 15.09 0.60 -1.09
CA GLY A 184 13.91 1.48 -0.94
C GLY A 184 12.73 1.08 -1.84
N ARG A 185 13.05 0.79 -3.10
CA ARG A 185 12.09 0.35 -4.12
C ARG A 185 11.51 -1.04 -3.83
N SER A 186 12.32 -1.96 -3.30
CA SER A 186 11.84 -3.27 -2.88
C SER A 186 10.79 -3.18 -1.76
N HIS A 187 10.92 -2.17 -0.87
CA HIS A 187 9.95 -1.92 0.19
C HIS A 187 8.60 -1.42 -0.34
N ILE A 188 8.54 -0.73 -1.47
CA ILE A 188 7.28 -0.33 -2.11
C ILE A 188 6.47 -1.58 -2.48
N LYS A 189 7.09 -2.52 -3.20
CA LYS A 189 6.42 -3.76 -3.63
C LYS A 189 6.06 -4.65 -2.44
N LEU A 190 6.92 -4.70 -1.42
CA LEU A 190 6.64 -5.39 -0.16
C LEU A 190 5.43 -4.78 0.58
N ALA A 191 5.35 -3.45 0.67
CA ALA A 191 4.24 -2.76 1.33
C ALA A 191 2.91 -3.02 0.62
N ILE A 192 2.91 -3.01 -0.73
CA ILE A 192 1.73 -3.39 -1.53
C ILE A 192 1.34 -4.83 -1.22
N ALA A 193 2.31 -5.75 -1.13
CA ALA A 193 2.05 -7.14 -0.81
C ALA A 193 1.45 -7.33 0.59
N GLN A 194 1.91 -6.57 1.59
CA GLN A 194 1.31 -6.54 2.93
C GLN A 194 -0.14 -6.05 2.88
N ILE A 195 -0.42 -4.95 2.16
CA ILE A 195 -1.79 -4.41 2.00
C ILE A 195 -2.70 -5.46 1.34
N VAL A 196 -2.23 -6.11 0.28
CA VAL A 196 -2.95 -7.19 -0.42
C VAL A 196 -3.23 -8.37 0.51
N ALA A 197 -2.24 -8.82 1.27
CA ALA A 197 -2.41 -9.89 2.26
C ALA A 197 -3.49 -9.56 3.29
N GLY A 198 -3.47 -8.33 3.85
CA GLY A 198 -4.48 -7.87 4.79
C GLY A 198 -5.89 -7.81 4.20
N MET A 199 -6.03 -7.35 2.95
CA MET A 199 -7.31 -7.33 2.22
C MET A 199 -7.87 -8.74 1.96
N LEU A 200 -7.00 -9.69 1.64
CA LEU A 200 -7.38 -11.08 1.34
C LEU A 200 -7.81 -11.86 2.57
N CYS A 201 -7.18 -11.62 3.74
CA CYS A 201 -7.59 -12.25 4.99
C CYS A 201 -9.04 -11.93 5.40
N GLN A 202 -9.61 -10.85 4.87
CA GLN A 202 -10.97 -10.40 5.17
C GLN A 202 -11.99 -10.75 4.07
N LYS A 203 -11.56 -11.34 2.95
CA LYS A 203 -12.41 -11.73 1.82
C LYS A 203 -12.46 -13.25 1.65
N THR A 204 -13.52 -13.73 1.02
CA THR A 204 -13.61 -15.13 0.58
C THR A 204 -12.63 -15.38 -0.57
N LEU A 205 -11.61 -16.18 -0.26
CA LEU A 205 -10.50 -16.59 -1.13
C LEU A 205 -10.94 -17.14 -2.50
N ASN A 206 -12.05 -17.87 -2.55
CA ASN A 206 -12.59 -18.43 -3.79
C ASN A 206 -12.93 -17.36 -4.85
N SER A 207 -13.30 -16.14 -4.43
CA SER A 207 -13.59 -15.05 -5.38
C SER A 207 -12.31 -14.37 -5.91
N SER A 208 -11.26 -14.34 -5.09
CA SER A 208 -10.04 -13.59 -5.39
C SER A 208 -9.00 -14.44 -6.13
N PHE A 209 -9.03 -15.77 -5.94
CA PHE A 209 -8.13 -16.71 -6.62
C PHE A 209 -8.85 -17.99 -7.08
N PRO A 210 -9.73 -17.92 -8.09
CA PRO A 210 -10.40 -19.10 -8.63
C PRO A 210 -9.42 -20.16 -9.16
N TRP A 211 -8.27 -19.73 -9.72
CA TRP A 211 -7.19 -20.62 -10.18
C TRP A 211 -6.57 -21.48 -9.08
N LEU A 212 -6.63 -21.06 -7.82
CA LEU A 212 -6.09 -21.83 -6.70
C LEU A 212 -6.97 -23.01 -6.32
N PHE A 213 -8.26 -22.98 -6.69
CA PHE A 213 -9.26 -24.00 -6.39
C PHE A 213 -9.69 -24.80 -7.64
N GLN A 214 -9.34 -24.32 -8.83
CA GLN A 214 -9.51 -25.02 -10.10
C GLN A 214 -8.14 -25.14 -10.79
N PRO A 215 -7.27 -26.05 -10.33
CA PRO A 215 -6.00 -26.27 -10.99
C PRO A 215 -6.23 -26.75 -12.43
N PRO A 216 -5.41 -26.32 -13.41
CA PRO A 216 -5.53 -26.80 -14.79
C PRO A 216 -5.41 -28.32 -14.80
N SER A 217 -6.38 -28.98 -15.44
CA SER A 217 -6.38 -30.43 -15.60
C SER A 217 -5.14 -30.86 -16.38
N THR A 218 -4.47 -31.93 -15.93
CA THR A 218 -3.26 -32.58 -16.47
C THR A 218 -3.32 -33.01 -17.95
N MET A 219 -4.33 -32.61 -18.71
CA MET A 219 -4.53 -32.95 -20.13
C MET A 219 -4.29 -31.76 -21.08
N GLN A 220 -4.09 -30.55 -20.57
CA GLN A 220 -3.78 -29.37 -21.36
C GLN A 220 -2.46 -28.79 -20.84
N TYR A 221 -1.37 -29.17 -21.51
CA TYR A 221 -0.02 -28.65 -21.25
C TYR A 221 0.34 -27.74 -22.42
N GLY A 222 0.05 -26.44 -22.29
CA GLY A 222 0.39 -25.41 -23.26
C GLY A 222 1.33 -24.34 -22.71
N LEU A 223 2.09 -23.70 -23.60
CA LEU A 223 2.99 -22.57 -23.29
C LEU A 223 2.28 -21.43 -22.54
N LYS A 224 0.98 -21.23 -22.83
CA LYS A 224 0.14 -20.23 -22.17
C LYS A 224 -0.15 -20.58 -20.72
N GLU A 225 -0.56 -21.81 -20.44
CA GLU A 225 -0.86 -22.29 -19.08
C GLU A 225 0.39 -22.32 -18.21
N TYR A 226 1.54 -22.65 -18.79
CA TYR A 226 2.83 -22.52 -18.12
C TYR A 226 3.10 -21.07 -17.67
N ASN A 227 2.94 -20.09 -18.57
CA ASN A 227 3.16 -18.67 -18.25
C ASN A 227 2.16 -18.14 -17.21
N ASP A 228 0.90 -18.58 -17.27
CA ASP A 228 -0.13 -18.23 -16.29
C ASP A 228 0.21 -18.81 -14.90
N CYS A 229 0.63 -20.08 -14.83
CA CYS A 229 1.09 -20.72 -13.59
C CYS A 229 2.30 -20.01 -12.98
N VAL A 230 3.30 -19.65 -13.79
CA VAL A 230 4.47 -18.88 -13.34
C VAL A 230 4.04 -17.53 -12.75
N THR A 231 3.08 -16.86 -13.38
CA THR A 231 2.53 -15.58 -12.89
C THR A 231 1.78 -15.78 -11.57
N HIS A 232 1.00 -16.85 -11.43
CA HIS A 232 0.29 -17.18 -10.19
C HIS A 232 1.25 -17.44 -9.02
N ILE A 233 2.33 -18.21 -9.24
CA ILE A 233 3.34 -18.45 -8.19
C ILE A 233 4.06 -17.17 -7.80
N LYS A 234 4.39 -16.30 -8.76
CA LYS A 234 5.01 -15.00 -8.48
C LYS A 234 4.09 -14.09 -7.66
N ARG A 235 2.80 -14.05 -7.96
CA ARG A 235 1.80 -13.33 -7.13
C ARG A 235 1.77 -13.90 -5.71
N LEU A 236 1.71 -15.23 -5.59
CA LEU A 236 1.63 -15.92 -4.31
C LEU A 236 2.88 -15.71 -3.46
N SER A 237 4.08 -15.73 -4.04
CA SER A 237 5.34 -15.51 -3.31
C SER A 237 5.39 -14.10 -2.70
N TRP A 238 4.94 -13.07 -3.43
CA TRP A 238 4.81 -11.73 -2.88
C TRP A 238 3.79 -11.66 -1.76
N ILE A 239 2.60 -12.26 -1.92
CA ILE A 239 1.57 -12.29 -0.88
C ILE A 239 2.09 -12.96 0.40
N LEU A 240 2.76 -14.11 0.27
CA LEU A 240 3.39 -14.80 1.39
C LEU A 240 4.46 -13.93 2.05
N LEU A 241 5.31 -13.27 1.26
CA LEU A 241 6.31 -12.35 1.80
C LEU A 241 5.65 -11.17 2.55
N GLY A 242 4.53 -10.65 2.04
CA GLY A 242 3.71 -9.65 2.71
C GLY A 242 3.15 -10.13 4.05
N THR A 243 2.64 -11.37 4.12
CA THR A 243 2.14 -11.94 5.38
C THR A 243 3.24 -12.15 6.41
N LEU A 244 4.38 -12.69 5.99
CA LEU A 244 5.54 -12.91 6.86
C LEU A 244 6.10 -11.58 7.36
N SER A 245 6.15 -10.59 6.48
CA SER A 245 6.56 -9.24 6.86
C SER A 245 5.57 -8.60 7.83
N HIS A 246 4.27 -8.79 7.67
CA HIS A 246 3.30 -8.36 8.68
C HIS A 246 3.55 -9.06 10.02
N LEU A 247 3.66 -10.40 10.04
CA LEU A 247 3.89 -11.17 11.26
C LEU A 247 5.18 -10.75 11.99
N GLY A 248 6.26 -10.51 11.26
CA GLY A 248 7.53 -10.05 11.84
C GLY A 248 7.52 -8.58 12.29
N LEU A 249 6.58 -7.77 11.82
CA LEU A 249 6.49 -6.32 12.08
C LEU A 249 5.23 -5.93 12.86
N GLN A 250 4.44 -6.93 13.26
CA GLN A 250 3.21 -6.76 13.99
C GLN A 250 3.53 -6.24 15.38
N GLN A 251 3.04 -5.03 15.68
CA GLN A 251 3.33 -4.38 16.95
C GLN A 251 2.42 -4.87 18.10
N PHE A 252 1.34 -5.60 17.79
CA PHE A 252 0.38 -6.13 18.76
C PHE A 252 -0.02 -7.58 18.43
N PRO A 253 0.30 -8.56 19.30
CA PRO A 253 0.01 -9.98 19.05
C PRO A 253 -1.48 -10.33 19.05
N GLU A 254 -2.36 -9.45 19.52
CA GLU A 254 -3.82 -9.71 19.62
C GLU A 254 -4.59 -9.54 18.30
N ARG A 255 -3.93 -9.11 17.23
CA ARG A 255 -4.58 -8.99 15.91
C ARG A 255 -4.43 -10.28 15.12
N THR A 256 -5.59 -10.81 14.73
CA THR A 256 -5.82 -11.94 13.80
C THR A 256 -4.62 -12.33 12.97
N LEU A 257 -4.20 -13.59 13.08
CA LEU A 257 -3.19 -14.20 12.20
C LEU A 257 -3.58 -13.98 10.74
N TRP A 258 -2.71 -13.31 9.99
CA TRP A 258 -2.92 -13.11 8.56
C TRP A 258 -2.67 -14.42 7.82
N GLN A 259 -3.75 -15.13 7.51
CA GLN A 259 -3.71 -16.34 6.71
C GLN A 259 -4.47 -16.14 5.39
N PRO A 260 -3.89 -15.42 4.41
CA PRO A 260 -4.53 -15.22 3.12
C PRO A 260 -4.46 -16.47 2.23
N VAL A 261 -3.69 -17.50 2.59
CA VAL A 261 -3.66 -18.79 1.88
C VAL A 261 -3.98 -19.91 2.87
N PRO A 262 -5.13 -20.61 2.74
CA PRO A 262 -5.49 -21.73 3.62
C PRO A 262 -4.58 -22.93 3.39
N PHE A 263 -4.31 -23.70 4.45
CA PHE A 263 -3.50 -24.93 4.38
C PHE A 263 -4.09 -25.97 3.42
N GLU A 264 -5.42 -25.98 3.28
CA GLU A 264 -6.17 -26.88 2.39
C GLU A 264 -5.83 -26.68 0.91
N THR A 265 -5.22 -25.55 0.53
CA THR A 265 -4.81 -25.27 -0.87
C THR A 265 -3.44 -25.87 -1.23
N GLY A 266 -2.75 -26.48 -0.27
CA GLY A 266 -1.42 -27.08 -0.47
C GLY A 266 -1.34 -28.07 -1.64
N PRO A 267 -2.27 -29.03 -1.79
CA PRO A 267 -2.28 -29.96 -2.92
C PRO A 267 -2.42 -29.25 -4.28
N ASN A 268 -3.23 -28.20 -4.36
CA ASN A 268 -3.43 -27.44 -5.61
C ASN A 268 -2.16 -26.67 -5.99
N LEU A 269 -1.45 -26.10 -5.01
CA LEU A 269 -0.14 -25.48 -5.24
C LEU A 269 0.90 -26.48 -5.74
N SER A 270 0.90 -27.70 -5.19
CA SER A 270 1.76 -28.78 -5.67
C SER A 270 1.50 -29.12 -7.13
N ASN A 271 0.23 -29.19 -7.55
CA ASN A 271 -0.13 -29.44 -8.95
C ASN A 271 0.33 -28.31 -9.88
N ILE A 272 0.18 -27.05 -9.47
CA ILE A 272 0.67 -25.89 -10.24
C ILE A 272 2.21 -25.95 -10.39
N LEU A 273 2.94 -26.31 -9.33
CA LEU A 273 4.39 -26.50 -9.38
C LEU A 273 4.80 -27.63 -10.34
N GLN A 274 4.06 -28.75 -10.34
CA GLN A 274 4.29 -29.84 -11.28
C GLN A 274 4.11 -29.40 -12.74
N VAL A 275 3.08 -28.59 -13.04
CA VAL A 275 2.86 -28.02 -14.38
C VAL A 275 4.03 -27.15 -14.81
N ILE A 276 4.57 -26.32 -13.89
CA ILE A 276 5.74 -25.48 -14.19
C ILE A 276 6.97 -26.35 -14.45
N PHE A 277 7.25 -27.34 -13.62
CA PHE A 277 8.41 -28.22 -13.84
C PHE A 277 8.31 -29.03 -15.12
N ALA A 278 7.11 -29.53 -15.46
CA ALA A 278 6.87 -30.25 -16.71
C ALA A 278 7.02 -29.33 -17.94
N GLY A 279 6.40 -28.13 -17.91
CA GLY A 279 6.43 -27.17 -19.01
C GLY A 279 7.80 -26.50 -19.23
N TYR A 280 8.67 -26.47 -18.22
CA TYR A 280 10.02 -25.91 -18.33
C TYR A 280 10.88 -26.61 -19.40
N LEU A 281 10.75 -27.94 -19.52
CA LEU A 281 11.46 -28.73 -20.52
C LEU A 281 11.01 -28.41 -21.95
N GLU A 282 9.73 -28.09 -22.15
CA GLU A 282 9.16 -27.74 -23.45
C GLU A 282 9.50 -26.29 -23.83
N HIS A 283 9.44 -25.36 -22.87
CA HIS A 283 9.81 -23.96 -23.08
C HIS A 283 11.30 -23.80 -23.45
N ASN A 284 12.20 -24.61 -22.86
CA ASN A 284 13.63 -24.58 -23.22
C ASN A 284 13.90 -25.11 -24.63
N LYS A 285 13.08 -26.02 -25.17
CA LYS A 285 13.22 -26.49 -26.55
C LYS A 285 12.87 -25.40 -27.57
N VAL A 286 11.87 -24.57 -27.27
CA VAL A 286 11.44 -23.47 -28.15
C VAL A 286 12.42 -22.30 -28.17
N LYS A 287 13.14 -22.03 -27.07
CA LYS A 287 14.16 -20.95 -27.01
C LYS A 287 15.49 -21.29 -27.68
N ASN A 288 15.76 -22.56 -27.92
CA ASN A 288 17.01 -23.06 -28.52
C ASN A 288 16.87 -23.38 -30.02
N LEU A 289 15.77 -22.96 -30.63
CA LEU A 289 15.50 -22.95 -32.08
C LEU A 289 15.47 -21.50 -32.56
#